data_AF-A0A1G7LWZ8-F1
#
_entry.id   AF-A0A1G7LWZ8-F1
#
_cell.length_a   1.000
_cell.length_b   1.000
_cell.length_c   1.000
_cell.angle_alpha   90.00
_cell.angle_beta   90.00
_cell.angle_gamma   90.00
#
_symmetry.space_group_name_H-M   'P 1'
#
loop_
_entity.id
_entity.type
_entity.pdbx_description
1 polymer ?
#
loop_
_entity_poly.entity_id
_entity_poly.type
_entity_poly.pdbx_seq_one_letter_code
_entity_poly.pdbx_strand_id
1 'polypeptide(L)'
;MSRSTAAQLGFRTLTEERVEESLPVSGTVPAWLSGTLIRNGPGRFDAGGDVNHWFDGLAMLRRYSFEDGEIEYTNRFLRTEAHDRAEAGEPTRQFATGASGLSELRRWIRALGPPEPTDNANVHLARIGDRFVAQTEVPRWIEFDPHTLETVGEFSFEDGVSTQMATAHFVVDDHRGESVGYGLSFGRRTEYYVYRVPHGSDQREVIGRVTAEGPGYVHDIAVTPNHVVLLEPPLHIDVLRGLAPWTEGFAGMLSYDADAGTRIVVLDRETGEIVADPTVDPFFVFHHVNAFERDGTVVLDLVAFEDADIVDALALEELRSGGFAGAPDGHLYRYRVDPRTGEVADDRRHPGGIELPTVPPAVRTKPYRYAYGQATDRAGANGLVKVDAEAGTATEWWEDGTYVEEPRMVQRPDGDAEDEGVVLAPALDTDAERTYLLVFDAETLQLRARARLPHAVPFGFHGRYFPDL
;
A
#
# COMPACT_ATOMS: atom_id res chain seq x y z
N MET A 1 -2.12 14.68 33.59
CA MET A 1 -3.12 14.46 32.52
C MET A 1 -2.82 13.09 31.94
N SER A 2 -3.83 12.29 31.61
CA SER A 2 -3.60 11.01 30.91
C SER A 2 -2.97 11.34 29.55
N ARG A 3 -1.92 10.62 29.15
CA ARG A 3 -1.41 10.68 27.77
C ARG A 3 -2.52 10.24 26.83
N SER A 4 -2.66 10.92 25.70
CA SER A 4 -3.52 10.44 24.60
C SER A 4 -2.88 9.19 23.99
N THR A 5 -3.69 8.23 23.58
CA THR A 5 -3.17 7.01 22.94
C THR A 5 -3.09 7.19 21.43
N ALA A 6 -2.24 6.40 20.76
CA ALA A 6 -2.23 6.35 19.29
C ALA A 6 -3.58 5.98 18.72
N ALA A 7 -4.30 5.06 19.37
CA ALA A 7 -5.66 4.70 18.99
C ALA A 7 -6.62 5.90 18.96
N GLN A 8 -6.52 6.81 19.94
CA GLN A 8 -7.37 7.99 20.06
C GLN A 8 -7.09 9.09 19.03
N LEU A 9 -5.87 9.14 18.49
CA LEU A 9 -5.43 10.19 17.58
C LEU A 9 -5.31 9.70 16.14
N GLY A 10 -4.71 8.52 15.94
CA GLY A 10 -4.41 7.94 14.64
C GLY A 10 -5.62 7.30 13.92
N PHE A 11 -6.70 6.97 14.63
CA PHE A 11 -7.96 6.48 14.06
C PHE A 11 -9.14 7.41 14.29
N ARG A 12 -8.85 8.69 14.54
CA ARG A 12 -9.85 9.75 14.70
C ARG A 12 -10.02 10.48 13.38
N THR A 13 -11.25 10.88 13.07
CA THR A 13 -11.53 11.75 11.92
C THR A 13 -10.77 13.07 12.02
N LEU A 14 -10.15 13.46 10.90
CA LEU A 14 -9.61 14.79 10.64
C LEU A 14 -10.49 15.46 9.58
N THR A 15 -11.28 16.46 9.96
CA THR A 15 -12.12 17.21 9.01
C THR A 15 -11.43 18.46 8.45
N GLU A 16 -10.33 18.89 9.06
CA GLU A 16 -9.64 20.12 8.69
C GLU A 16 -8.73 19.89 7.46
N GLU A 17 -8.91 20.73 6.45
CA GLU A 17 -8.07 20.80 5.25
C GLU A 17 -7.20 22.05 5.31
N ARG A 18 -5.90 21.89 5.01
CA ARG A 18 -4.90 22.96 4.95
C ARG A 18 -4.36 23.06 3.53
N VAL A 19 -4.00 24.27 3.11
CA VAL A 19 -3.49 24.53 1.76
C VAL A 19 -2.24 25.39 1.87
N GLU A 20 -1.14 24.91 1.30
CA GLU A 20 0.15 25.61 1.21
C GLU A 20 0.60 26.19 2.56
N GLU A 21 0.43 25.40 3.62
CA GLU A 21 0.84 25.79 4.97
C GLU A 21 2.33 25.51 5.16
N SER A 22 3.14 26.55 5.33
CA SER A 22 4.57 26.41 5.64
C SER A 22 4.74 25.75 7.02
N LEU A 23 5.50 24.65 7.06
CA LEU A 23 5.69 23.88 8.28
C LEU A 23 6.90 24.39 9.09
N PRO A 24 6.76 24.62 10.40
CA PRO A 24 7.91 24.92 11.25
C PRO A 24 8.89 23.73 11.30
N VAL A 25 10.13 23.97 10.87
CA VAL A 25 11.21 22.96 10.84
C VAL A 25 12.18 23.15 12.01
N SER A 26 12.48 22.06 12.71
CA SER A 26 13.60 21.95 13.64
C SER A 26 14.64 20.99 13.07
N GLY A 27 15.91 21.41 13.02
CA GLY A 27 16.98 20.66 12.37
C GLY A 27 17.31 21.22 10.97
N THR A 28 17.73 20.36 10.04
CA THR A 28 18.13 20.79 8.69
C THR A 28 17.61 19.82 7.64
N VAL A 29 16.75 20.33 6.76
CA VAL A 29 16.34 19.65 5.52
C VAL A 29 17.41 19.93 4.46
N PRO A 30 17.94 18.92 3.76
CA PRO A 30 18.95 19.16 2.74
C PRO A 30 18.42 20.03 1.59
N ALA A 31 19.18 21.04 1.17
CA ALA A 31 18.77 21.96 0.10
C ALA A 31 18.60 21.28 -1.27
N TRP A 32 19.21 20.11 -1.48
CA TRP A 32 19.03 19.33 -2.71
C TRP A 32 17.68 18.60 -2.76
N LEU A 33 17.00 18.43 -1.61
CA LEU A 33 15.69 17.78 -1.57
C LEU A 33 14.66 18.76 -2.14
N SER A 34 14.42 18.63 -3.44
CA SER A 34 13.45 19.42 -4.21
C SER A 34 12.45 18.49 -4.88
N GLY A 35 11.16 18.70 -4.66
CA GLY A 35 10.11 17.86 -5.21
C GLY A 35 8.92 17.77 -4.27
N THR A 36 8.08 16.76 -4.47
CA THR A 36 6.84 16.62 -3.71
C THR A 36 6.61 15.17 -3.25
N LEU A 37 6.44 14.97 -1.93
CA LEU A 37 5.88 13.73 -1.38
C LEU A 37 4.36 13.86 -1.29
N ILE A 38 3.62 12.95 -1.93
CA ILE A 38 2.17 12.83 -1.76
C ILE A 38 1.88 11.50 -1.06
N ARG A 39 1.09 11.54 0.01
CA ARG A 39 0.61 10.41 0.80
C ARG A 39 -0.89 10.26 0.61
N ASN A 40 -1.37 9.04 0.70
CA ASN A 40 -2.79 8.69 0.69
C ASN A 40 -3.13 7.83 1.91
N GLY A 41 -4.40 7.81 2.28
CA GLY A 41 -4.90 7.09 3.44
C GLY A 41 -6.25 7.61 3.91
N PRO A 42 -6.85 6.96 4.92
CA PRO A 42 -8.10 7.40 5.49
C PRO A 42 -7.91 8.70 6.28
N GLY A 43 -8.81 9.66 6.06
CA GLY A 43 -8.90 10.90 6.84
C GLY A 43 -10.14 10.97 7.72
N ARG A 44 -11.19 10.19 7.41
CA ARG A 44 -12.48 10.24 8.11
C ARG A 44 -13.09 8.85 8.29
N PHE A 45 -13.56 8.56 9.50
CA PHE A 45 -14.05 7.24 9.91
C PHE A 45 -15.52 7.24 10.40
N ASP A 46 -16.16 8.41 10.45
CA ASP A 46 -17.48 8.63 11.08
C ASP A 46 -18.53 9.22 10.11
N ALA A 47 -18.39 8.95 8.82
CA ALA A 47 -19.21 9.58 7.78
C ALA A 47 -20.32 8.62 7.28
N GLY A 48 -21.57 8.91 7.63
CA GLY A 48 -22.73 8.02 7.36
C GLY A 48 -22.93 6.89 8.39
N GLY A 49 -22.13 6.89 9.45
CA GLY A 49 -21.98 5.84 10.47
C GLY A 49 -20.51 5.65 10.82
N ASP A 50 -20.20 4.98 11.92
CA ASP A 50 -18.83 4.48 12.14
C ASP A 50 -18.52 3.40 11.08
N VAL A 51 -17.33 3.48 10.49
CA VAL A 51 -16.82 2.39 9.63
C VAL A 51 -16.17 1.30 10.48
N ASN A 52 -16.16 0.07 9.96
CA ASN A 52 -15.73 -1.13 10.69
C ASN A 52 -14.22 -1.36 10.64
N HIS A 53 -13.55 -0.98 9.54
CA HIS A 53 -12.16 -1.34 9.30
C HIS A 53 -11.32 -0.11 8.92
N TRP A 54 -10.01 -0.16 9.21
CA TRP A 54 -9.09 0.95 8.91
C TRP A 54 -9.13 1.33 7.42
N PHE A 55 -9.27 0.34 6.54
CA PHE A 55 -9.34 0.49 5.07
C PHE A 55 -10.63 1.18 4.59
N ASP A 56 -11.64 1.33 5.43
CA ASP A 56 -12.93 1.90 5.03
C ASP A 56 -12.99 3.42 5.14
N GLY A 57 -12.02 4.05 5.82
CA GLY A 57 -12.02 5.50 6.01
C GLY A 57 -11.87 6.25 4.69
N LEU A 58 -12.52 7.42 4.58
CA LEU A 58 -12.55 8.19 3.33
C LEU A 58 -11.16 8.75 2.99
N ALA A 59 -10.78 8.64 1.72
CA ALA A 59 -9.48 9.05 1.21
C ALA A 59 -9.17 10.53 1.47
N MET A 60 -8.01 10.78 2.07
CA MET A 60 -7.43 12.10 2.24
C MET A 60 -5.99 12.11 1.75
N LEU A 61 -5.74 12.89 0.70
CA LEU A 61 -4.42 13.15 0.16
C LEU A 61 -3.68 14.15 1.05
N ARG A 62 -2.37 13.94 1.22
CA ARG A 62 -1.47 14.83 1.96
C ARG A 62 -0.23 15.09 1.12
N ARG A 63 0.07 16.34 0.84
CA ARG A 63 1.21 16.81 0.04
C ARG A 63 2.23 17.49 0.94
N TYR A 64 3.49 17.16 0.75
CA TYR A 64 4.65 17.81 1.35
C TYR A 64 5.56 18.24 0.21
N SER A 65 5.63 19.54 -0.06
CA SER A 65 6.51 20.11 -1.08
C SER A 65 7.79 20.60 -0.43
N PHE A 66 8.92 20.35 -1.08
CA PHE A 66 10.24 20.70 -0.59
C PHE A 66 10.91 21.66 -1.57
N GLU A 67 11.35 22.80 -1.07
CA GLU A 67 12.11 23.80 -1.83
C GLU A 67 13.09 24.51 -0.90
N ASP A 68 14.38 24.50 -1.24
CA ASP A 68 15.46 25.18 -0.51
C ASP A 68 15.49 24.95 1.02
N GLY A 69 15.08 23.75 1.46
CA GLY A 69 15.04 23.36 2.87
C GLY A 69 13.76 23.75 3.62
N GLU A 70 12.83 24.44 2.96
CA GLU A 70 11.49 24.70 3.46
C GLU A 70 10.52 23.57 3.07
N ILE A 71 9.44 23.42 3.85
CA ILE A 71 8.42 22.41 3.61
C ILE A 71 7.03 23.05 3.65
N GLU A 72 6.26 22.88 2.59
CA GLU A 72 4.86 23.29 2.52
C GLU A 72 3.93 22.08 2.56
N TYR A 73 2.81 22.24 3.28
CA TYR A 73 1.85 21.18 3.51
C TYR A 73 0.45 21.54 2.98
N THR A 74 -0.14 20.58 2.25
CA THR A 74 -1.54 20.64 1.82
C THR A 74 -2.20 19.30 2.15
N ASN A 75 -3.44 19.30 2.65
CA ASN A 75 -4.26 18.09 2.69
C ASN A 75 -5.67 18.36 2.20
N ARG A 76 -6.20 17.40 1.44
CA ARG A 76 -7.56 17.45 0.92
C ARG A 76 -8.20 16.08 0.90
N PHE A 77 -9.49 16.02 1.17
CA PHE A 77 -10.30 14.86 0.87
C PHE A 77 -10.42 14.70 -0.64
N LEU A 78 -10.37 13.45 -1.07
CA LEU A 78 -10.77 13.08 -2.41
C LEU A 78 -12.30 13.19 -2.51
N ARG A 79 -12.79 14.02 -3.43
CA ARG A 79 -14.23 14.29 -3.60
C ARG A 79 -14.86 13.22 -4.49
N THR A 80 -15.06 12.04 -3.91
CA THR A 80 -15.63 10.87 -4.56
C THR A 80 -17.13 10.73 -4.25
N GLU A 81 -17.84 9.86 -4.96
CA GLU A 81 -19.22 9.51 -4.65
C GLU A 81 -19.35 8.95 -3.22
N ALA A 82 -18.41 8.10 -2.80
CA ALA A 82 -18.36 7.61 -1.43
C ALA A 82 -18.25 8.76 -0.42
N HIS A 83 -17.38 9.75 -0.67
CA HIS A 83 -17.27 10.93 0.16
C HIS A 83 -18.59 11.72 0.21
N ASP A 84 -19.19 12.02 -0.94
CA ASP A 84 -20.41 12.83 -1.03
C ASP A 84 -21.61 12.15 -0.35
N ARG A 85 -21.75 10.83 -0.52
CA ARG A 85 -22.75 10.02 0.20
C ARG A 85 -22.57 10.12 1.70
N ALA A 86 -21.32 10.04 2.16
CA ALA A 86 -20.99 10.05 3.56
C ALA A 86 -21.22 11.44 4.20
N GLU A 87 -20.96 12.53 3.47
CA GLU A 87 -21.34 13.89 3.88
C GLU A 87 -22.86 14.08 3.95
N ALA A 88 -23.62 13.40 3.08
CA ALA A 88 -25.07 13.36 3.15
C ALA A 88 -25.62 12.46 4.29
N GLY A 89 -24.75 11.79 5.05
CA GLY A 89 -25.13 10.86 6.10
C GLY A 89 -25.66 9.52 5.59
N GLU A 90 -25.40 9.18 4.33
CA GLU A 90 -25.77 7.91 3.75
C GLU A 90 -24.70 6.84 4.01
N PRO A 91 -25.09 5.57 4.25
CA PRO A 91 -24.14 4.47 4.30
C PRO A 91 -23.34 4.37 3.00
N THR A 92 -22.04 4.11 3.15
CA THR A 92 -21.12 3.76 2.06
C THR A 92 -20.82 2.26 2.11
N ARG A 93 -20.49 1.67 0.96
CA ARG A 93 -19.98 0.30 0.90
C ARG A 93 -18.49 0.35 0.67
N GLN A 94 -17.74 -0.30 1.53
CA GLN A 94 -16.28 -0.29 1.56
C GLN A 94 -15.75 -1.72 1.73
N PHE A 95 -14.49 -1.85 2.11
CA PHE A 95 -13.81 -3.13 2.30
C PHE A 95 -14.50 -4.00 3.35
N ALA A 96 -14.80 -3.49 4.55
CA ALA A 96 -15.47 -4.27 5.61
C ALA A 96 -16.82 -3.67 6.07
N THR A 97 -17.18 -2.49 5.57
CA THR A 97 -18.43 -1.80 5.92
C THR A 97 -19.45 -1.92 4.78
N GLY A 98 -20.65 -2.42 5.06
CA GLY A 98 -21.74 -2.47 4.08
C GLY A 98 -23.09 -2.78 4.72
N ALA A 99 -24.19 -2.41 4.05
CA ALA A 99 -25.53 -2.71 4.57
C ALA A 99 -25.86 -4.20 4.45
N SER A 100 -26.54 -4.76 5.47
CA SER A 100 -27.01 -6.15 5.50
C SER A 100 -27.73 -6.59 4.22
N GLY A 101 -27.48 -7.83 3.77
CA GLY A 101 -27.84 -8.29 2.43
C GLY A 101 -29.34 -8.38 2.12
N LEU A 102 -30.23 -8.24 3.11
CA LEU A 102 -31.69 -8.22 2.90
C LEU A 102 -32.20 -6.89 2.33
N SER A 103 -31.65 -5.74 2.76
CA SER A 103 -31.90 -4.44 2.12
C SER A 103 -31.27 -4.39 0.73
N GLU A 104 -30.16 -5.08 0.55
CA GLU A 104 -29.37 -5.01 -0.67
C GLU A 104 -29.89 -5.89 -1.78
N LEU A 105 -30.31 -7.12 -1.50
CA LEU A 105 -31.01 -7.96 -2.48
C LEU A 105 -32.23 -7.23 -3.07
N ARG A 106 -32.95 -6.46 -2.24
CA ARG A 106 -34.08 -5.63 -2.70
C ARG A 106 -33.64 -4.47 -3.59
N ARG A 107 -32.49 -3.85 -3.32
CA ARG A 107 -31.92 -2.79 -4.16
C ARG A 107 -31.39 -3.35 -5.48
N TRP A 108 -30.72 -4.49 -5.47
CA TRP A 108 -30.19 -5.17 -6.66
C TRP A 108 -31.32 -5.57 -7.61
N ILE A 109 -32.39 -6.19 -7.10
CA ILE A 109 -33.58 -6.55 -7.89
C ILE A 109 -34.23 -5.30 -8.52
N ARG A 110 -34.17 -4.14 -7.84
CA ARG A 110 -34.73 -2.87 -8.33
C ARG A 110 -33.81 -2.12 -9.30
N ALA A 111 -32.49 -2.24 -9.15
CA ALA A 111 -31.49 -1.51 -9.91
C ALA A 111 -31.10 -2.21 -11.24
N LEU A 112 -31.63 -3.41 -11.51
CA LEU A 112 -31.38 -4.18 -12.75
C LEU A 112 -29.89 -4.43 -13.06
N GLY A 113 -29.04 -4.49 -12.03
CA GLY A 113 -27.62 -4.75 -12.16
C GLY A 113 -26.95 -4.98 -10.80
N PRO A 114 -25.74 -5.58 -10.76
CA PRO A 114 -24.95 -5.63 -9.55
C PRO A 114 -24.57 -4.19 -9.14
N PRO A 115 -24.32 -3.97 -7.85
CA PRO A 115 -23.88 -2.68 -7.35
C PRO A 115 -22.51 -2.29 -7.92
N GLU A 116 -22.32 -1.00 -8.13
CA GLU A 116 -21.02 -0.46 -8.52
C GLU A 116 -20.01 -0.60 -7.36
N PRO A 117 -18.74 -0.90 -7.67
CA PRO A 117 -17.67 -0.93 -6.68
C PRO A 117 -17.42 0.46 -6.10
N THR A 118 -16.79 0.50 -4.91
CA THR A 118 -16.43 1.76 -4.25
C THR A 118 -15.44 2.56 -5.09
N ASP A 119 -15.53 3.89 -4.99
CA ASP A 119 -14.57 4.83 -5.57
C ASP A 119 -13.68 5.49 -4.49
N ASN A 120 -13.75 4.99 -3.24
CA ASN A 120 -12.92 5.45 -2.13
C ASN A 120 -11.45 5.04 -2.33
N ALA A 121 -10.74 5.78 -3.18
CA ALA A 121 -9.37 5.50 -3.57
C ALA A 121 -8.36 5.98 -2.51
N ASN A 122 -8.32 5.29 -1.37
CA ASN A 122 -7.53 5.69 -0.20
C ASN A 122 -6.19 4.95 -0.02
N VAL A 123 -5.85 3.98 -0.89
CA VAL A 123 -4.72 3.06 -0.65
C VAL A 123 -3.40 3.64 -1.15
N HIS A 124 -3.27 3.82 -2.46
CA HIS A 124 -1.99 4.16 -3.10
C HIS A 124 -2.16 5.28 -4.15
N LEU A 125 -1.04 5.71 -4.72
CA LEU A 125 -0.93 6.70 -5.79
C LEU A 125 -0.12 6.17 -6.98
N ALA A 126 -0.54 6.49 -8.19
CA ALA A 126 0.22 6.23 -9.41
C ALA A 126 0.31 7.47 -10.29
N ARG A 127 1.30 7.46 -11.19
CA ARG A 127 1.34 8.34 -12.36
C ARG A 127 1.14 7.48 -13.59
N ILE A 128 0.09 7.75 -14.36
CA ILE A 128 -0.27 7.00 -15.56
C ILE A 128 -0.35 8.01 -16.70
N GLY A 129 0.56 7.90 -17.67
CA GLY A 129 0.83 8.99 -18.61
C GLY A 129 1.19 10.27 -17.85
N ASP A 130 0.46 11.35 -18.14
CA ASP A 130 0.60 12.64 -17.46
C ASP A 130 -0.38 12.83 -16.29
N ARG A 131 -1.18 11.81 -15.97
CA ARG A 131 -2.25 11.88 -14.96
C ARG A 131 -1.78 11.34 -13.62
N PHE A 132 -2.19 12.00 -12.54
CA PHE A 132 -1.92 11.56 -11.16
C PHE A 132 -3.18 10.94 -10.60
N VAL A 133 -3.06 9.70 -10.13
CA VAL A 133 -4.21 8.84 -9.87
C VAL A 133 -4.11 8.26 -8.46
N ALA A 134 -5.17 8.43 -7.67
CA ALA A 134 -5.38 7.75 -6.40
C ALA A 134 -6.04 6.40 -6.65
N GLN A 135 -5.58 5.37 -5.94
CA GLN A 135 -5.94 3.97 -6.20
C GLN A 135 -6.50 3.30 -4.95
N THR A 136 -7.40 2.35 -5.20
CA THR A 136 -7.82 1.28 -4.28
C THR A 136 -7.85 -0.03 -5.08
N GLU A 137 -8.25 -1.13 -4.46
CA GLU A 137 -8.15 -2.48 -5.04
C GLU A 137 -9.30 -2.86 -5.99
N VAL A 138 -10.08 -1.87 -6.39
CA VAL A 138 -11.11 -1.98 -7.42
C VAL A 138 -10.80 -1.00 -8.55
N PRO A 139 -11.18 -1.30 -9.80
CA PRO A 139 -10.80 -0.51 -10.98
C PRO A 139 -11.67 0.75 -11.15
N ARG A 140 -11.95 1.47 -10.05
CA ARG A 140 -12.51 2.83 -10.02
C ARG A 140 -11.52 3.73 -9.31
N TRP A 141 -10.57 4.24 -10.07
CA TRP A 141 -9.51 5.12 -9.56
C TRP A 141 -9.86 6.57 -9.83
N ILE A 142 -9.22 7.48 -9.11
CA ILE A 142 -9.58 8.90 -9.15
C ILE A 142 -8.37 9.73 -9.54
N GLU A 143 -8.51 10.51 -10.60
CA GLU A 143 -7.54 11.51 -11.01
C GLU A 143 -7.61 12.74 -10.10
N PHE A 144 -6.45 13.32 -9.77
CA PHE A 144 -6.34 14.54 -8.97
C PHE A 144 -5.22 15.44 -9.49
N ASP A 145 -5.33 16.74 -9.23
CA ASP A 145 -4.27 17.71 -9.49
C ASP A 145 -3.16 17.56 -8.43
N PRO A 146 -1.90 17.28 -8.80
CA PRO A 146 -0.85 17.00 -7.83
C PRO A 146 -0.31 18.24 -7.10
N HIS A 147 -0.58 19.44 -7.58
CA HIS A 147 -0.17 20.69 -6.95
C HIS A 147 -1.19 21.13 -5.91
N THR A 148 -2.48 21.07 -6.25
CA THR A 148 -3.57 21.55 -5.38
C THR A 148 -4.24 20.45 -4.56
N LEU A 149 -4.07 19.19 -4.96
CA LEU A 149 -4.83 18.01 -4.49
C LEU A 149 -6.32 18.04 -4.81
N GLU A 150 -6.76 18.87 -5.75
CA GLU A 150 -8.16 18.90 -6.17
C GLU A 150 -8.53 17.67 -7.00
N THR A 151 -9.70 17.11 -6.71
CA THR A 151 -10.21 15.96 -7.46
C THR A 151 -10.63 16.37 -8.85
N VAL A 152 -10.08 15.69 -9.86
CA VAL A 152 -10.40 15.91 -11.27
C VAL A 152 -11.60 15.06 -11.69
N GLY A 153 -11.61 13.78 -11.31
CA GLY A 153 -12.70 12.86 -11.61
C GLY A 153 -12.24 11.40 -11.67
N GLU A 154 -13.10 10.50 -12.14
CA GLU A 154 -12.75 9.09 -12.31
C GLU A 154 -11.73 8.89 -13.44
N PHE A 155 -10.67 8.14 -13.15
CA PHE A 155 -9.68 7.68 -14.12
C PHE A 155 -10.12 6.34 -14.71
N SER A 156 -10.00 6.21 -16.02
CA SER A 156 -10.15 4.93 -16.72
C SER A 156 -9.07 4.79 -17.78
N PHE A 157 -8.61 3.55 -17.98
CA PHE A 157 -7.68 3.26 -19.07
C PHE A 157 -8.40 3.27 -20.42
N GLU A 158 -7.74 3.75 -21.46
CA GLU A 158 -8.27 3.81 -22.82
C GLU A 158 -7.97 2.50 -23.59
N ASP A 159 -8.33 1.37 -23.01
CA ASP A 159 -8.05 0.04 -23.56
C ASP A 159 -9.22 -0.96 -23.38
N GLY A 160 -9.02 -2.20 -23.84
CA GLY A 160 -10.02 -3.28 -23.80
C GLY A 160 -9.95 -4.20 -22.58
N VAL A 161 -9.12 -3.90 -21.57
CA VAL A 161 -8.92 -4.77 -20.41
C VAL A 161 -10.00 -4.49 -19.36
N SER A 162 -10.78 -5.51 -19.02
CA SER A 162 -11.86 -5.40 -18.02
C SER A 162 -11.64 -6.41 -16.91
N THR A 163 -11.48 -5.90 -15.69
CA THR A 163 -11.31 -6.69 -14.45
C THR A 163 -12.31 -6.19 -13.41
N GLN A 164 -12.60 -6.99 -12.40
CA GLN A 164 -13.48 -6.60 -11.28
C GLN A 164 -12.69 -6.16 -10.05
N MET A 165 -11.44 -6.61 -9.91
CA MET A 165 -10.48 -6.11 -8.93
C MET A 165 -9.18 -5.73 -9.63
N ALA A 166 -8.37 -4.93 -8.95
CA ALA A 166 -7.04 -4.53 -9.40
C ALA A 166 -6.12 -4.37 -8.19
N THR A 167 -4.81 -4.49 -8.37
CA THR A 167 -3.88 -4.05 -7.33
C THR A 167 -3.79 -2.53 -7.31
N ALA A 168 -3.58 -1.95 -6.12
CA ALA A 168 -3.16 -0.57 -5.96
C ALA A 168 -1.62 -0.40 -6.09
N HIS A 169 -0.87 -1.50 -6.19
CA HIS A 169 0.59 -1.52 -6.13
C HIS A 169 1.21 -1.71 -7.51
N PHE A 170 1.26 -0.63 -8.28
CA PHE A 170 2.04 -0.64 -9.52
C PHE A 170 3.53 -0.68 -9.21
N VAL A 171 4.20 -1.70 -9.75
CA VAL A 171 5.67 -1.74 -9.75
C VAL A 171 6.18 -0.91 -10.91
N VAL A 172 6.74 0.25 -10.59
CA VAL A 172 7.44 1.12 -11.56
C VAL A 172 8.80 0.50 -11.85
N ASP A 173 9.06 0.26 -13.13
CA ASP A 173 10.31 -0.24 -13.66
C ASP A 173 10.90 0.78 -14.66
N ASP A 174 11.58 1.79 -14.11
CA ASP A 174 12.20 2.86 -14.90
C ASP A 174 13.25 2.31 -15.89
N HIS A 175 13.83 1.14 -15.61
CA HIS A 175 14.83 0.51 -16.50
C HIS A 175 14.21 0.02 -17.80
N ARG A 176 12.91 -0.29 -17.79
CA ARG A 176 12.13 -0.70 -18.97
C ARG A 176 11.14 0.37 -19.41
N GLY A 177 11.04 1.48 -18.68
CA GLY A 177 10.14 2.57 -18.99
C GLY A 177 8.67 2.16 -18.92
N GLU A 178 8.31 1.30 -17.97
CA GLU A 178 6.96 0.77 -17.81
C GLU A 178 6.59 0.57 -16.34
N SER A 179 5.31 0.57 -16.04
CA SER A 179 4.76 0.15 -14.75
C SER A 179 3.96 -1.13 -14.93
N VAL A 180 4.11 -2.09 -14.01
CA VAL A 180 3.44 -3.40 -14.09
C VAL A 180 2.42 -3.52 -12.97
N GLY A 181 1.26 -4.08 -13.29
CA GLY A 181 0.20 -4.38 -12.35
C GLY A 181 -0.60 -5.59 -12.80
N TYR A 182 -1.66 -5.88 -12.07
CA TYR A 182 -2.64 -6.89 -12.50
C TYR A 182 -4.06 -6.48 -12.13
N GLY A 183 -5.02 -7.22 -12.66
CA GLY A 183 -6.38 -7.22 -12.15
C GLY A 183 -7.00 -8.60 -12.19
N LEU A 184 -8.00 -8.84 -11.35
CA LEU A 184 -8.69 -10.11 -11.24
C LEU A 184 -10.01 -10.06 -12.01
N SER A 185 -10.22 -11.04 -12.89
CA SER A 185 -11.47 -11.21 -13.61
C SER A 185 -12.23 -12.43 -13.13
N PHE A 186 -13.49 -12.24 -12.71
CA PHE A 186 -14.39 -13.34 -12.36
C PHE A 186 -15.18 -13.78 -13.59
N GLY A 187 -15.11 -15.07 -13.91
CA GLY A 187 -15.80 -15.65 -15.06
C GLY A 187 -15.98 -17.16 -14.93
N ARG A 188 -16.07 -17.87 -16.07
CA ARG A 188 -16.07 -19.35 -16.07
C ARG A 188 -14.80 -19.93 -15.46
N ARG A 189 -13.71 -19.20 -15.61
CA ARG A 189 -12.46 -19.34 -14.87
C ARG A 189 -12.17 -17.98 -14.25
N THR A 190 -11.72 -17.98 -13.01
CA THR A 190 -11.20 -16.77 -12.40
C THR A 190 -9.74 -16.62 -12.82
N GLU A 191 -9.38 -15.45 -13.33
CA GLU A 191 -8.08 -15.22 -13.96
C GLU A 191 -7.47 -13.90 -13.50
N TYR A 192 -6.18 -13.93 -13.16
CA TYR A 192 -5.36 -12.74 -12.99
C TYR A 192 -4.86 -12.28 -14.36
N TYR A 193 -5.18 -11.05 -14.74
CA TYR A 193 -4.71 -10.36 -15.94
C TYR A 193 -3.49 -9.55 -15.55
N VAL A 194 -2.29 -10.04 -15.88
CA VAL A 194 -1.04 -9.32 -15.67
C VAL A 194 -0.82 -8.39 -16.86
N TYR A 195 -0.55 -7.12 -16.59
CA TYR A 195 -0.37 -6.11 -17.63
C TYR A 195 0.75 -5.14 -17.30
N ARG A 196 1.31 -4.52 -18.34
CA ARG A 196 2.21 -3.38 -18.26
C ARG A 196 1.53 -2.13 -18.81
N VAL A 197 1.98 -0.98 -18.34
CA VAL A 197 1.61 0.35 -18.80
C VAL A 197 2.91 1.07 -19.15
N PRO A 198 3.22 1.28 -20.44
CA PRO A 198 4.39 2.06 -20.83
C PRO A 198 4.34 3.48 -20.24
N HIS A 199 5.49 4.02 -19.84
CA HIS A 199 5.58 5.40 -19.35
C HIS A 199 5.12 6.38 -20.44
N GLY A 200 4.33 7.38 -20.04
CA GLY A 200 3.71 8.31 -20.98
C GLY A 200 2.46 7.75 -21.69
N SER A 201 2.04 6.52 -21.39
CA SER A 201 0.81 5.92 -21.90
C SER A 201 -0.25 5.77 -20.81
N ASP A 202 -1.52 5.76 -21.23
CA ASP A 202 -2.70 5.38 -20.45
C ASP A 202 -3.38 4.11 -21.02
N GLN A 203 -2.61 3.28 -21.73
CA GLN A 203 -3.04 1.98 -22.23
C GLN A 203 -2.29 0.85 -21.56
N ARG A 204 -3.04 -0.19 -21.16
CA ARG A 204 -2.48 -1.45 -20.67
C ARG A 204 -2.22 -2.41 -21.82
N GLU A 205 -1.05 -3.03 -21.75
CA GLU A 205 -0.68 -4.16 -22.58
C GLU A 205 -0.69 -5.41 -21.72
N VAL A 206 -1.56 -6.37 -22.04
CA VAL A 206 -1.63 -7.64 -21.32
C VAL A 206 -0.36 -8.43 -21.59
N ILE A 207 0.38 -8.73 -20.53
CA ILE A 207 1.55 -9.62 -20.55
C ILE A 207 1.06 -11.07 -20.62
N GLY A 208 0.19 -11.46 -19.70
CA GLY A 208 -0.25 -12.85 -19.56
C GLY A 208 -1.48 -12.98 -18.69
N ARG A 209 -2.01 -14.21 -18.63
CA ARG A 209 -3.16 -14.56 -17.79
C ARG A 209 -2.85 -15.78 -16.96
N VAL A 210 -3.13 -15.71 -15.67
CA VAL A 210 -2.98 -16.83 -14.74
C VAL A 210 -4.36 -17.28 -14.30
N THR A 211 -4.68 -18.56 -14.48
CA THR A 211 -5.89 -19.13 -13.87
C THR A 211 -5.66 -19.29 -12.38
N ALA A 212 -6.57 -18.73 -11.58
CA ALA A 212 -6.57 -18.85 -10.13
C ALA A 212 -6.89 -20.28 -9.67
N GLU A 213 -6.21 -20.77 -8.64
CA GLU A 213 -6.47 -22.07 -8.00
C GLU A 213 -7.24 -21.89 -6.69
N GLY A 214 -8.37 -21.18 -6.80
CA GLY A 214 -9.10 -20.60 -5.68
C GLY A 214 -8.67 -19.15 -5.53
N PRO A 215 -9.46 -18.16 -6.03
CA PRO A 215 -8.96 -16.80 -6.19
C PRO A 215 -8.49 -16.22 -4.87
N GLY A 216 -7.17 -16.19 -4.69
CA GLY A 216 -6.54 -15.59 -3.53
C GLY A 216 -6.72 -14.08 -3.53
N TYR A 217 -6.83 -13.51 -2.34
CA TYR A 217 -6.66 -12.09 -2.11
C TYR A 217 -5.17 -11.75 -2.25
N VAL A 218 -4.79 -11.48 -3.50
CA VAL A 218 -3.49 -10.92 -3.86
C VAL A 218 -3.59 -9.41 -3.66
N HIS A 219 -2.66 -8.81 -2.91
CA HIS A 219 -2.61 -7.37 -2.64
C HIS A 219 -1.63 -6.64 -3.57
N ASP A 220 -0.45 -7.24 -3.73
CA ASP A 220 0.70 -6.66 -4.42
C ASP A 220 1.29 -7.64 -5.46
N ILE A 221 2.20 -7.15 -6.30
CA ILE A 221 2.88 -7.91 -7.34
C ILE A 221 4.38 -7.64 -7.28
N ALA A 222 5.20 -8.62 -7.66
CA ALA A 222 6.64 -8.44 -7.75
C ALA A 222 7.14 -8.54 -9.18
N VAL A 223 8.21 -7.80 -9.49
CA VAL A 223 8.74 -7.70 -10.86
C VAL A 223 10.25 -7.75 -10.83
N THR A 224 10.81 -8.55 -11.73
CA THR A 224 12.23 -8.63 -12.07
C THR A 224 12.43 -8.18 -13.51
N PRO A 225 13.66 -8.03 -14.05
CA PRO A 225 13.85 -7.54 -15.42
C PRO A 225 13.15 -8.38 -16.49
N ASN A 226 13.02 -9.70 -16.27
CA ASN A 226 12.41 -10.61 -17.23
C ASN A 226 11.13 -11.29 -16.73
N HIS A 227 10.80 -11.21 -15.43
CA HIS A 227 9.66 -11.95 -14.86
C HIS A 227 8.71 -11.07 -14.05
N VAL A 228 7.45 -11.48 -14.03
CA VAL A 228 6.44 -11.04 -13.06
C VAL A 228 6.14 -12.19 -12.11
N VAL A 229 6.02 -11.91 -10.82
CA VAL A 229 5.67 -12.92 -9.81
C VAL A 229 4.35 -12.51 -9.14
N LEU A 230 3.38 -13.42 -9.18
CA LEU A 230 2.15 -13.35 -8.40
C LEU A 230 2.23 -14.35 -7.25
N LEU A 231 1.89 -13.90 -6.04
CA LEU A 231 1.69 -14.77 -4.89
C LEU A 231 0.20 -14.90 -4.64
N GLU A 232 -0.34 -16.10 -4.79
CA GLU A 232 -1.73 -16.43 -4.45
C GLU A 232 -1.72 -17.07 -3.05
N PRO A 233 -1.95 -16.28 -1.97
CA PRO A 233 -2.00 -16.82 -0.62
C PRO A 233 -3.28 -17.63 -0.42
N PRO A 234 -3.33 -18.52 0.59
CA PRO A 234 -4.51 -19.33 0.90
C PRO A 234 -5.65 -18.53 1.57
N LEU A 235 -5.75 -17.22 1.30
CA LEU A 235 -6.87 -16.37 1.68
C LEU A 235 -7.79 -16.20 0.46
N HIS A 236 -8.78 -17.06 0.31
CA HIS A 236 -9.61 -17.12 -0.89
C HIS A 236 -10.81 -16.16 -0.85
N ILE A 237 -11.18 -15.65 -2.02
CA ILE A 237 -12.37 -14.82 -2.24
C ILE A 237 -13.55 -15.73 -2.63
N ASP A 238 -14.46 -15.97 -1.69
CA ASP A 238 -15.66 -16.75 -1.92
C ASP A 238 -16.82 -15.85 -2.39
N VAL A 239 -17.01 -15.77 -3.71
CA VAL A 239 -18.08 -14.98 -4.33
C VAL A 239 -19.48 -15.45 -3.90
N LEU A 240 -19.64 -16.74 -3.56
CA LEU A 240 -20.94 -17.26 -3.10
C LEU A 240 -21.25 -16.79 -1.67
N ARG A 241 -20.25 -16.61 -0.80
CA ARG A 241 -20.45 -15.97 0.52
C ARG A 241 -20.96 -14.55 0.39
N GLY A 242 -20.53 -13.80 -0.63
CA GLY A 242 -21.03 -12.45 -0.91
C GLY A 242 -22.55 -12.39 -1.20
N LEU A 243 -23.19 -13.51 -1.54
CA LEU A 243 -24.63 -13.58 -1.75
C LEU A 243 -25.44 -13.82 -0.46
N ALA A 244 -24.78 -14.15 0.65
CA ALA A 244 -25.45 -14.43 1.91
C ALA A 244 -25.89 -13.13 2.61
N PRO A 245 -27.10 -13.10 3.21
CA PRO A 245 -27.67 -11.86 3.75
C PRO A 245 -26.98 -11.32 5.02
N TRP A 246 -26.12 -12.12 5.65
CA TRP A 246 -25.34 -11.75 6.83
C TRP A 246 -23.89 -11.36 6.50
N THR A 247 -23.47 -11.44 5.24
CA THR A 247 -22.13 -11.03 4.82
C THR A 247 -22.06 -9.52 4.71
N GLU A 248 -21.07 -8.91 5.36
CA GLU A 248 -20.82 -7.47 5.34
C GLU A 248 -19.50 -7.17 4.63
N GLY A 249 -19.52 -6.18 3.74
CA GLY A 249 -18.34 -5.77 2.96
C GLY A 249 -17.76 -6.87 2.06
N PHE A 250 -16.60 -6.56 1.48
CA PHE A 250 -15.74 -7.51 0.77
C PHE A 250 -15.00 -8.46 1.74
N ALA A 251 -14.59 -7.97 2.92
CA ALA A 251 -13.88 -8.75 3.93
C ALA A 251 -14.64 -10.02 4.35
N GLY A 252 -15.98 -9.95 4.49
CA GLY A 252 -16.80 -11.12 4.82
C GLY A 252 -16.84 -12.22 3.73
N MET A 253 -16.29 -11.94 2.54
CA MET A 253 -16.14 -12.92 1.46
C MET A 253 -14.80 -13.67 1.54
N LEU A 254 -13.86 -13.21 2.36
CA LEU A 254 -12.55 -13.81 2.52
C LEU A 254 -12.64 -15.06 3.41
N SER A 255 -11.86 -16.09 3.06
CA SER A 255 -11.77 -17.32 3.83
C SER A 255 -10.36 -17.87 3.74
N TYR A 256 -9.68 -17.98 4.88
CA TYR A 256 -8.37 -18.61 4.96
C TYR A 256 -8.52 -20.14 4.94
N ASP A 257 -7.72 -20.83 4.12
CA ASP A 257 -7.63 -22.29 4.03
C ASP A 257 -6.24 -22.75 4.51
N ALA A 258 -6.13 -23.08 5.80
CA ALA A 258 -4.84 -23.48 6.39
C ALA A 258 -4.29 -24.81 5.85
N ASP A 259 -5.09 -25.61 5.14
CA ASP A 259 -4.65 -26.84 4.49
C ASP A 259 -4.11 -26.58 3.06
N ALA A 260 -4.35 -25.39 2.50
CA ALA A 260 -3.80 -24.93 1.22
C ALA A 260 -2.46 -24.21 1.43
N GLY A 261 -1.54 -24.36 0.47
CA GLY A 261 -0.25 -23.66 0.49
C GLY A 261 -0.30 -22.32 -0.24
N THR A 262 0.77 -21.52 -0.11
CA THR A 262 0.92 -20.29 -0.91
C THR A 262 1.51 -20.62 -2.25
N ARG A 263 0.80 -20.26 -3.33
CA ARG A 263 1.21 -20.53 -4.71
C ARG A 263 2.02 -19.36 -5.27
N ILE A 264 3.17 -19.65 -5.89
CA ILE A 264 4.08 -18.68 -6.46
C ILE A 264 4.08 -18.84 -7.98
N VAL A 265 3.46 -17.90 -8.70
CA VAL A 265 3.37 -17.97 -10.16
C VAL A 265 4.36 -17.01 -10.79
N VAL A 266 5.33 -17.54 -11.53
CA VAL A 266 6.36 -16.77 -12.23
C VAL A 266 6.03 -16.75 -13.72
N LEU A 267 5.79 -15.57 -14.27
CA LEU A 267 5.52 -15.34 -15.69
C LEU A 267 6.72 -14.70 -16.36
N ASP A 268 7.05 -15.13 -17.57
CA ASP A 268 7.94 -14.38 -18.47
C ASP A 268 7.24 -13.11 -18.98
N ARG A 269 7.92 -11.96 -18.89
CA ARG A 269 7.37 -10.64 -19.23
C ARG A 269 7.14 -10.42 -20.72
N GLU A 270 7.84 -11.15 -21.59
CA GLU A 270 7.73 -10.98 -23.04
C GLU A 270 6.76 -11.96 -23.66
N THR A 271 6.81 -13.23 -23.24
CA THR A 271 5.97 -14.28 -23.81
C THR A 271 4.65 -14.43 -23.07
N GLY A 272 4.58 -14.00 -21.81
CA GLY A 272 3.43 -14.23 -20.93
C GLY A 272 3.30 -15.68 -20.45
N GLU A 273 4.28 -16.54 -20.75
CA GLU A 273 4.27 -17.94 -20.35
C GLU A 273 4.59 -18.07 -18.85
N ILE A 274 3.88 -18.97 -18.18
CA ILE A 274 4.20 -19.37 -16.81
C ILE A 274 5.43 -20.27 -16.86
N VAL A 275 6.55 -19.79 -16.32
CA VAL A 275 7.83 -20.51 -16.31
C VAL A 275 8.06 -21.27 -15.01
N ALA A 276 7.38 -20.88 -13.92
CA ALA A 276 7.37 -21.61 -12.66
C ALA A 276 6.03 -21.41 -11.95
N ASP A 277 5.56 -22.46 -11.27
CA ASP A 277 4.32 -22.45 -10.52
C ASP A 277 4.37 -23.36 -9.27
N PRO A 278 5.37 -23.19 -8.37
CA PRO A 278 5.44 -23.97 -7.15
C PRO A 278 4.42 -23.52 -6.09
N THR A 279 4.09 -24.45 -5.21
CA THR A 279 3.36 -24.20 -3.96
C THR A 279 4.28 -24.45 -2.79
N VAL A 280 4.32 -23.53 -1.83
CA VAL A 280 5.09 -23.64 -0.58
C VAL A 280 4.16 -23.70 0.62
N ASP A 281 4.73 -23.88 1.82
CA ASP A 281 4.00 -23.83 3.08
C ASP A 281 3.15 -22.54 3.19
N PRO A 282 1.97 -22.60 3.83
CA PRO A 282 1.05 -21.47 3.90
C PRO A 282 1.67 -20.27 4.61
N PHE A 283 1.45 -19.09 4.03
CA PHE A 283 1.69 -17.79 4.65
C PHE A 283 0.82 -16.73 3.97
N PHE A 284 0.57 -15.62 4.66
CA PHE A 284 -0.09 -14.47 4.07
C PHE A 284 0.92 -13.35 3.79
N VAL A 285 0.65 -12.53 2.77
CA VAL A 285 1.52 -11.43 2.35
C VAL A 285 0.67 -10.28 1.84
N PHE A 286 0.89 -9.09 2.40
CA PHE A 286 0.46 -7.84 1.77
C PHE A 286 1.53 -7.36 0.80
N HIS A 287 2.74 -7.10 1.31
CA HIS A 287 3.73 -6.32 0.58
C HIS A 287 4.97 -7.11 0.17
N HIS A 288 5.38 -6.92 -1.08
CA HIS A 288 6.70 -7.25 -1.54
C HIS A 288 7.66 -6.10 -1.25
N VAL A 289 8.91 -6.43 -0.92
CA VAL A 289 9.97 -5.44 -0.74
C VAL A 289 10.61 -5.11 -2.09
N ASN A 290 11.06 -6.15 -2.81
CA ASN A 290 11.62 -6.05 -4.15
C ASN A 290 11.79 -7.46 -4.75
N ALA A 291 11.99 -7.54 -6.06
CA ALA A 291 12.36 -8.79 -6.71
C ALA A 291 13.46 -8.56 -7.76
N PHE A 292 14.29 -9.58 -8.00
CA PHE A 292 15.37 -9.53 -8.98
C PHE A 292 15.81 -10.92 -9.40
N GLU A 293 16.70 -10.99 -10.39
CA GLU A 293 17.29 -12.26 -10.86
C GLU A 293 18.74 -12.38 -10.40
N ARG A 294 19.13 -13.56 -9.90
CA ARG A 294 20.51 -13.88 -9.55
C ARG A 294 20.78 -15.37 -9.77
N ASP A 295 21.88 -15.67 -10.45
CA ASP A 295 22.33 -17.05 -10.72
C ASP A 295 21.28 -17.97 -11.38
N GLY A 296 20.42 -17.38 -12.24
CA GLY A 296 19.35 -18.11 -12.92
C GLY A 296 18.11 -18.39 -12.06
N THR A 297 18.04 -17.82 -10.85
CA THR A 297 16.88 -17.88 -9.96
C THR A 297 16.17 -16.53 -9.88
N VAL A 298 14.86 -16.57 -9.64
CA VAL A 298 14.07 -15.41 -9.27
C VAL A 298 14.13 -15.25 -7.76
N VAL A 299 14.64 -14.11 -7.31
CA VAL A 299 14.73 -13.73 -5.91
C VAL A 299 13.60 -12.77 -5.58
N LEU A 300 12.84 -13.08 -4.54
CA LEU A 300 11.68 -12.33 -4.08
C LEU A 300 11.82 -12.03 -2.60
N ASP A 301 11.90 -10.76 -2.25
CA ASP A 301 11.82 -10.33 -0.85
C ASP A 301 10.42 -9.79 -0.55
N LEU A 302 9.84 -10.23 0.57
CA LEU A 302 8.48 -9.89 0.98
C LEU A 302 8.32 -9.88 2.49
N VAL A 303 7.23 -9.30 2.95
CA VAL A 303 6.81 -9.35 4.36
C VAL A 303 5.77 -10.45 4.53
N ALA A 304 6.17 -11.54 5.16
CA ALA A 304 5.31 -12.70 5.42
C ALA A 304 4.67 -12.63 6.81
N PHE A 305 3.39 -12.98 6.88
CA PHE A 305 2.65 -13.30 8.10
C PHE A 305 2.39 -14.81 8.12
N GLU A 306 2.32 -15.40 9.32
CA GLU A 306 2.03 -16.84 9.47
C GLU A 306 0.68 -17.21 8.84
N ASP A 307 -0.31 -16.33 8.96
CA ASP A 307 -1.64 -16.47 8.39
C ASP A 307 -2.29 -15.09 8.13
N ALA A 308 -3.58 -15.11 7.77
CA ALA A 308 -4.35 -13.91 7.46
C ALA A 308 -4.93 -13.17 8.69
N ASP A 309 -4.59 -13.55 9.93
CA ASP A 309 -5.12 -12.90 11.15
C ASP A 309 -4.78 -11.40 11.19
N ILE A 310 -3.74 -10.97 10.48
CA ILE A 310 -3.41 -9.55 10.30
C ILE A 310 -4.58 -8.76 9.71
N VAL A 311 -5.39 -9.35 8.81
CA VAL A 311 -6.54 -8.68 8.20
C VAL A 311 -7.58 -8.34 9.28
N ASP A 312 -7.89 -9.28 10.16
CA ASP A 312 -8.86 -9.08 11.23
C ASP A 312 -8.33 -8.12 12.32
N ALA A 313 -7.02 -8.18 12.62
CA ALA A 313 -6.38 -7.29 13.57
C ALA A 313 -6.40 -5.81 13.16
N LEU A 314 -6.66 -5.51 11.88
CA LEU A 314 -6.78 -4.14 11.36
C LEU A 314 -8.23 -3.60 11.38
N ALA A 315 -9.17 -4.34 11.97
CA ALA A 315 -10.49 -3.83 12.31
C ALA A 315 -10.39 -2.65 13.30
N LEU A 316 -11.25 -1.64 13.13
CA LEU A 316 -11.20 -0.43 13.96
C LEU A 316 -11.57 -0.71 15.43
N GLU A 317 -12.36 -1.73 15.71
CA GLU A 317 -12.66 -2.16 17.09
C GLU A 317 -11.38 -2.60 17.81
N GLU A 318 -10.58 -3.45 17.17
CA GLU A 318 -9.29 -3.94 17.69
C GLU A 318 -8.29 -2.79 17.80
N LEU A 319 -8.12 -2.01 16.73
CA LEU A 319 -7.20 -0.89 16.70
C LEU A 319 -7.55 0.24 17.67
N ARG A 320 -8.84 0.52 17.92
CA ARG A 320 -9.27 1.53 18.90
C ARG A 320 -9.12 1.06 20.35
N SER A 321 -9.15 -0.26 20.59
CA SER A 321 -9.04 -0.84 21.93
C SER A 321 -7.58 -1.09 22.35
N GLY A 322 -6.77 -1.67 21.46
CA GLY A 322 -5.40 -2.11 21.74
C GLY A 322 -4.31 -1.43 20.89
N GLY A 323 -4.69 -0.60 19.91
CA GLY A 323 -3.75 -0.11 18.91
C GLY A 323 -3.18 -1.27 18.08
N PHE A 324 -1.95 -1.10 17.59
CA PHE A 324 -1.26 -2.14 16.82
C PHE A 324 -0.67 -3.27 17.68
N ALA A 325 -0.79 -3.23 19.01
CA ALA A 325 -0.15 -4.22 19.88
C ALA A 325 -0.75 -5.64 19.75
N GLY A 326 -1.98 -5.73 19.22
CA GLY A 326 -2.65 -7.01 18.93
C GLY A 326 -2.46 -7.50 17.50
N ALA A 327 -1.83 -6.71 16.62
CA ALA A 327 -1.55 -7.13 15.26
C ALA A 327 -0.33 -8.07 15.23
N PRO A 328 -0.38 -9.19 14.50
CA PRO A 328 0.78 -10.05 14.32
C PRO A 328 1.89 -9.30 13.55
N ASP A 329 3.14 -9.62 13.88
CA ASP A 329 4.30 -9.02 13.21
C ASP A 329 4.52 -9.65 11.84
N GLY A 330 4.70 -8.80 10.82
CA GLY A 330 5.21 -9.20 9.52
C GLY A 330 6.72 -9.44 9.57
N HIS A 331 7.24 -10.39 8.79
CA HIS A 331 8.65 -10.75 8.79
C HIS A 331 9.26 -10.72 7.38
N LEU A 332 10.42 -10.09 7.24
CA LEU A 332 11.13 -10.04 5.96
C LEU A 332 11.73 -11.40 5.61
N TYR A 333 11.21 -12.04 4.58
CA TYR A 333 11.72 -13.27 4.00
C TYR A 333 12.24 -13.05 2.59
N ARG A 334 13.29 -13.79 2.23
CA ARG A 334 13.81 -13.91 0.87
C ARG A 334 13.49 -15.29 0.31
N TYR A 335 12.61 -15.37 -0.67
CA TYR A 335 12.35 -16.56 -1.47
C TYR A 335 13.26 -16.58 -2.70
N ARG A 336 13.75 -17.76 -3.07
CA ARG A 336 14.47 -18.03 -4.32
C ARG A 336 13.75 -19.14 -5.04
N VAL A 337 13.25 -18.83 -6.23
CA VAL A 337 12.57 -19.78 -7.10
C VAL A 337 13.50 -20.09 -8.27
N ASP A 338 13.84 -21.36 -8.46
CA ASP A 338 14.50 -21.80 -9.70
C ASP A 338 13.44 -22.15 -10.75
N PRO A 339 13.24 -21.32 -11.78
CA PRO A 339 12.19 -21.55 -12.77
C PRO A 339 12.44 -22.81 -13.63
N ARG A 340 13.63 -23.42 -13.59
CA ARG A 340 13.94 -24.62 -14.36
C ARG A 340 13.53 -25.90 -13.64
N THR A 341 13.56 -25.88 -12.30
CA THR A 341 13.28 -27.06 -11.46
C THR A 341 11.98 -26.92 -10.67
N GLY A 342 11.49 -25.68 -10.46
CA GLY A 342 10.39 -25.37 -9.56
C GLY A 342 10.79 -25.43 -8.08
N GLU A 343 12.07 -25.63 -7.76
CA GLU A 343 12.52 -25.64 -6.36
C GLU A 343 12.46 -24.23 -5.77
N VAL A 344 11.99 -24.16 -4.52
CA VAL A 344 11.91 -22.93 -3.75
C VAL A 344 12.71 -23.08 -2.47
N ALA A 345 13.50 -22.06 -2.15
CA ALA A 345 14.18 -21.93 -0.87
C ALA A 345 13.89 -20.55 -0.29
N ASP A 346 13.63 -20.49 1.02
CA ASP A 346 13.42 -19.24 1.74
C ASP A 346 14.46 -19.03 2.85
N ASP A 347 14.72 -17.77 3.17
CA ASP A 347 15.48 -17.41 4.37
C ASP A 347 15.02 -16.07 4.97
N ARG A 348 14.89 -16.04 6.29
CA ARG A 348 14.52 -14.83 7.04
C ARG A 348 15.67 -13.83 7.03
N ARG A 349 15.41 -12.61 6.55
CA ARG A 349 16.43 -11.53 6.41
C ARG A 349 16.49 -10.56 7.57
N HIS A 350 15.42 -10.46 8.35
CA HIS A 350 15.33 -9.59 9.50
C HIS A 350 14.67 -10.31 10.68
N PRO A 351 15.28 -10.32 11.88
CA PRO A 351 14.70 -11.01 13.04
C PRO A 351 13.57 -10.24 13.73
N GLY A 352 13.39 -8.94 13.46
CA GLY A 352 12.28 -8.14 14.02
C GLY A 352 11.04 -8.12 13.13
N GLY A 353 10.03 -7.40 13.59
CA GLY A 353 8.81 -7.09 12.84
C GLY A 353 9.03 -5.95 11.83
N ILE A 354 8.54 -6.11 10.60
CA ILE A 354 8.62 -5.09 9.55
C ILE A 354 7.34 -5.03 8.72
N GLU A 355 6.91 -3.83 8.33
CA GLU A 355 5.83 -3.60 7.36
C GLU A 355 6.05 -2.29 6.58
N LEU A 356 5.18 -2.03 5.58
CA LEU A 356 5.24 -0.91 4.64
C LEU A 356 6.66 -0.74 4.06
N PRO A 357 7.23 -1.79 3.45
CA PRO A 357 8.60 -1.80 3.00
C PRO A 357 8.79 -0.93 1.75
N THR A 358 10.00 -0.40 1.58
CA THR A 358 10.42 0.29 0.37
C THR A 358 11.90 0.08 0.12
N VAL A 359 12.28 0.15 -1.16
CA VAL A 359 13.67 0.18 -1.61
C VAL A 359 13.95 1.48 -2.37
N PRO A 360 15.22 1.91 -2.46
CA PRO A 360 15.61 3.04 -3.30
C PRO A 360 15.10 2.85 -4.74
N PRO A 361 14.54 3.88 -5.40
CA PRO A 361 13.96 3.74 -6.73
C PRO A 361 14.91 3.14 -7.78
N ALA A 362 16.20 3.50 -7.75
CA ALA A 362 17.18 3.04 -8.74
C ALA A 362 17.41 1.52 -8.76
N VAL A 363 17.12 0.83 -7.66
CA VAL A 363 17.34 -0.62 -7.49
C VAL A 363 16.04 -1.44 -7.53
N ARG A 364 14.89 -0.80 -7.76
CA ARG A 364 13.65 -1.53 -8.05
C ARG A 364 13.86 -2.47 -9.23
N THR A 365 13.28 -3.66 -9.14
CA THR A 365 13.41 -4.77 -10.10
C THR A 365 14.85 -5.32 -10.27
N LYS A 366 15.81 -4.86 -9.46
CA LYS A 366 17.23 -5.19 -9.56
C LYS A 366 17.81 -5.69 -8.24
N PRO A 367 18.98 -6.37 -8.27
CA PRO A 367 19.70 -6.70 -7.04
C PRO A 367 19.95 -5.43 -6.22
N TYR A 368 19.69 -5.52 -4.92
CA TYR A 368 19.72 -4.40 -4.00
C TYR A 368 20.25 -4.87 -2.64
N ARG A 369 20.67 -3.92 -1.80
CA ARG A 369 21.22 -4.17 -0.47
C ARG A 369 20.34 -3.62 0.66
N TYR A 370 19.71 -2.47 0.49
CA TYR A 370 19.03 -1.77 1.57
C TYR A 370 17.51 -1.67 1.35
N ALA A 371 16.75 -2.13 2.35
CA ALA A 371 15.32 -1.88 2.45
C ALA A 371 15.03 -1.01 3.67
N TYR A 372 13.95 -0.24 3.59
CA TYR A 372 13.42 0.58 4.68
C TYR A 372 11.98 0.18 4.95
N GLY A 373 11.53 0.25 6.19
CA GLY A 373 10.14 -0.07 6.55
C GLY A 373 9.80 0.41 7.94
N GLN A 374 8.55 0.20 8.35
CA GLN A 374 8.15 0.36 9.73
C GLN A 374 8.66 -0.83 10.55
N ALA A 375 9.30 -0.58 11.68
CA ALA A 375 9.50 -1.60 12.72
C ALA A 375 8.20 -1.74 13.52
N THR A 376 7.57 -2.92 13.50
CA THR A 376 6.23 -3.13 14.09
C THR A 376 6.24 -3.73 15.49
N ASP A 377 7.39 -4.26 15.91
CA ASP A 377 7.55 -5.05 17.15
C ASP A 377 7.95 -4.18 18.36
N ARG A 378 7.38 -2.98 18.47
CA ARG A 378 7.73 -1.98 19.50
C ARG A 378 6.51 -1.69 20.38
N ALA A 379 6.58 -2.01 21.66
CA ALA A 379 5.47 -1.76 22.58
C ALA A 379 5.27 -0.25 22.83
N GLY A 380 4.06 0.27 22.59
CA GLY A 380 3.73 1.67 22.82
C GLY A 380 4.25 2.65 21.76
N ALA A 381 4.74 2.15 20.64
CA ALA A 381 5.26 2.89 19.50
C ALA A 381 5.22 2.02 18.24
N ASN A 382 5.75 2.52 17.14
CA ASN A 382 6.41 1.68 16.14
C ASN A 382 7.78 2.34 15.85
N GLY A 383 8.48 1.94 14.80
CA GLY A 383 9.77 2.55 14.46
C GLY A 383 10.04 2.62 12.97
N LEU A 384 11.18 3.20 12.62
CA LEU A 384 11.78 3.10 11.30
C LEU A 384 12.89 2.06 11.37
N VAL A 385 12.89 1.10 10.44
CA VAL A 385 13.99 0.14 10.26
C VAL A 385 14.62 0.31 8.90
N LYS A 386 15.96 0.22 8.87
CA LYS A 386 16.76 -0.01 7.67
C LYS A 386 17.41 -1.38 7.77
N VAL A 387 17.11 -2.25 6.82
CA VAL A 387 17.67 -3.60 6.74
C VAL A 387 18.74 -3.65 5.65
N ASP A 388 19.92 -4.16 6.00
CA ASP A 388 20.93 -4.64 5.04
C ASP A 388 20.58 -6.09 4.70
N ALA A 389 19.89 -6.29 3.57
CA ALA A 389 19.36 -7.56 3.11
C ALA A 389 20.46 -8.54 2.61
N GLU A 390 21.70 -8.07 2.44
CA GLU A 390 22.84 -8.93 2.14
C GLU A 390 23.54 -9.40 3.42
N ALA A 391 23.76 -8.50 4.39
CA ALA A 391 24.43 -8.82 5.65
C ALA A 391 23.49 -9.43 6.72
N GLY A 392 22.18 -9.26 6.59
CA GLY A 392 21.20 -9.70 7.59
C GLY A 392 21.21 -8.85 8.86
N THR A 393 21.68 -7.59 8.77
CA THR A 393 21.74 -6.65 9.89
C THR A 393 20.72 -5.52 9.71
N ALA A 394 20.30 -4.88 10.81
CA ALA A 394 19.39 -3.76 10.75
C ALA A 394 19.82 -2.61 11.66
N THR A 395 19.49 -1.39 11.26
CA THR A 395 19.55 -0.18 12.09
C THR A 395 18.13 0.32 12.27
N GLU A 396 17.80 0.80 13.48
CA GLU A 396 16.45 1.23 13.80
C GLU A 396 16.43 2.56 14.53
N TRP A 397 15.31 3.24 14.40
CA TRP A 397 14.95 4.43 15.16
C TRP A 397 13.53 4.31 15.67
N TRP A 398 13.30 4.63 16.95
CA TRP A 398 11.96 4.76 17.53
C TRP A 398 12.01 5.63 18.79
N GLU A 399 10.85 6.20 19.14
CA GLU A 399 10.63 6.97 20.37
C GLU A 399 9.31 6.52 21.01
N ASP A 400 9.27 6.39 22.34
CA ASP A 400 8.03 6.08 23.08
C ASP A 400 6.92 7.06 22.71
N GLY A 401 5.71 6.56 22.40
CA GLY A 401 4.59 7.40 22.00
C GLY A 401 4.69 8.00 20.60
N THR A 402 5.65 7.56 19.78
CA THR A 402 5.78 7.99 18.37
C THR A 402 5.47 6.86 17.42
N TYR A 403 4.64 7.15 16.42
CA TYR A 403 4.16 6.17 15.44
C TYR A 403 4.41 6.69 14.03
N VAL A 404 5.46 6.19 13.37
CA VAL A 404 5.80 6.48 11.99
C VAL A 404 4.83 5.80 11.02
N GLU A 405 4.52 6.45 9.90
CA GLU A 405 3.86 5.85 8.74
C GLU A 405 4.89 5.20 7.78
N GLU A 406 4.47 4.77 6.59
CA GLU A 406 5.38 4.24 5.55
C GLU A 406 6.56 5.21 5.31
N PRO A 407 7.81 4.75 5.50
CA PRO A 407 8.97 5.53 5.14
C PRO A 407 9.15 5.58 3.62
N ARG A 408 9.50 6.76 3.11
CA ARG A 408 9.83 6.96 1.70
C ARG A 408 11.29 7.39 1.55
N MET A 409 12.09 6.47 1.01
CA MET A 409 13.48 6.76 0.67
C MET A 409 13.55 7.61 -0.61
N VAL A 410 14.27 8.73 -0.53
CA VAL A 410 14.55 9.64 -1.63
C VAL A 410 16.06 9.68 -1.84
N GLN A 411 16.51 9.17 -2.98
CA GLN A 411 17.92 9.19 -3.35
C GLN A 411 18.37 10.61 -3.66
N ARG A 412 19.60 10.92 -3.26
CA ARG A 412 20.26 12.14 -3.71
C ARG A 412 20.46 12.06 -5.24
N PRO A 413 20.12 13.09 -6.02
CA PRO A 413 20.19 13.04 -7.49
C PRO A 413 21.55 12.62 -8.06
N ASP A 414 22.64 13.06 -7.43
CA ASP A 414 24.02 12.76 -7.83
C ASP A 414 24.72 11.77 -6.87
N GLY A 415 23.94 11.00 -6.09
CA GLY A 415 24.49 10.02 -5.15
C GLY A 415 25.00 8.76 -5.85
N ASP A 416 26.15 8.24 -5.40
CA ASP A 416 26.73 7.01 -5.94
C ASP A 416 26.29 5.76 -5.16
N ALA A 417 25.99 5.93 -3.86
CA ALA A 417 25.59 4.82 -2.99
C ALA A 417 24.07 4.61 -3.03
N GLU A 418 23.66 3.34 -2.91
CA GLU A 418 22.24 2.94 -2.90
C GLU A 418 21.44 3.65 -1.79
N ASP A 419 22.06 3.90 -0.64
CA ASP A 419 21.50 4.56 0.54
C ASP A 419 21.96 6.02 0.72
N GLU A 420 22.56 6.65 -0.30
CA GLU A 420 22.87 8.08 -0.25
C GLU A 420 21.61 8.91 -0.52
N GLY A 421 21.04 9.50 0.53
CA GLY A 421 19.83 10.29 0.43
C GLY A 421 19.17 10.52 1.78
N VAL A 422 17.85 10.67 1.75
CA VAL A 422 17.04 10.82 2.95
C VAL A 422 15.90 9.81 2.99
N VAL A 423 15.40 9.55 4.20
CA VAL A 423 14.11 8.85 4.40
C VAL A 423 13.12 9.83 4.99
N LEU A 424 11.98 9.98 4.32
CA LEU A 424 10.87 10.82 4.75
C LEU A 424 9.84 9.92 5.45
N ALA A 425 9.50 10.21 6.70
CA ALA A 425 8.54 9.42 7.46
C ALA A 425 7.62 10.34 8.28
N PRO A 426 6.35 10.53 7.87
CA PRO A 426 5.35 11.14 8.73
C PRO A 426 5.23 10.33 10.03
N ALA A 427 5.11 10.98 11.17
CA ALA A 427 5.03 10.32 12.47
C ALA A 427 4.07 11.05 13.41
N LEU A 428 3.13 10.31 13.99
CA LEU A 428 2.25 10.80 15.03
C LEU A 428 2.94 10.71 16.39
N ASP A 429 3.14 11.85 17.04
CA ASP A 429 3.60 11.95 18.42
C ASP A 429 2.37 12.12 19.32
N THR A 430 2.12 11.14 20.19
CA THR A 430 0.95 11.11 21.06
C THR A 430 1.09 12.03 22.28
N ASP A 431 2.32 12.36 22.68
CA ASP A 431 2.58 13.30 23.78
C ASP A 431 2.38 14.74 23.32
N ALA A 432 2.82 15.07 22.10
CA ALA A 432 2.60 16.37 21.48
C ALA A 432 1.19 16.49 20.86
N GLU A 433 0.48 15.37 20.68
CA GLU A 433 -0.77 15.25 19.93
C GLU A 433 -0.67 15.87 18.53
N ARG A 434 0.45 15.66 17.86
CA ARG A 434 0.75 16.25 16.55
C ARG A 434 1.49 15.28 15.67
N THR A 435 1.25 15.39 14.36
CA THR A 435 2.08 14.71 13.37
C THR A 435 3.28 15.57 13.03
N TYR A 436 4.42 14.93 12.81
CA TYR A 436 5.63 15.53 12.26
C TYR A 436 5.99 14.83 10.97
N LEU A 437 6.48 15.55 9.97
CA LEU A 437 7.26 14.93 8.92
C LEU A 437 8.71 14.83 9.42
N LEU A 438 9.19 13.60 9.61
CA LEU A 438 10.56 13.32 10.01
C LEU A 438 11.43 13.12 8.77
N VAL A 439 12.63 13.70 8.80
CA VAL A 439 13.64 13.55 7.75
C VAL A 439 14.86 12.88 8.36
N PHE A 440 15.20 11.69 7.89
CA PHE A 440 16.35 10.92 8.33
C PHE A 440 17.43 10.90 7.26
N ASP A 441 18.68 10.82 7.68
CA ASP A 441 19.77 10.38 6.83
C ASP A 441 19.58 8.91 6.44
N ALA A 442 19.54 8.59 5.14
CA ALA A 442 19.26 7.22 4.70
C ALA A 442 20.42 6.25 5.00
N GLU A 443 21.67 6.73 5.02
CA GLU A 443 22.83 5.89 5.33
C GLU A 443 22.84 5.48 6.82
N THR A 444 22.66 6.44 7.71
CA THR A 444 22.88 6.26 9.15
C THR A 444 21.62 6.13 9.99
N LEU A 445 20.45 6.38 9.39
CA LEU A 445 19.14 6.50 10.08
C LEU A 445 19.10 7.59 11.16
N GLN A 446 20.04 8.54 11.14
CA GLN A 446 20.04 9.65 12.09
C GLN A 446 18.99 10.69 11.69
N LEU A 447 18.19 11.12 12.66
CA LEU A 447 17.19 12.17 12.45
C LEU A 447 17.89 13.51 12.14
N ARG A 448 17.57 14.09 10.98
CA ARG A 448 18.10 15.37 10.48
C ARG A 448 17.15 16.54 10.77
N ALA A 449 15.85 16.33 10.60
CA ALA A 449 14.85 17.38 10.80
C ALA A 449 13.49 16.82 11.25
N ARG A 450 12.71 17.66 11.95
CA ARG A 450 11.29 17.48 12.24
C ARG A 450 10.53 18.69 11.72
N ALA A 451 9.56 18.49 10.83
CA ALA A 451 8.62 19.53 10.40
C ALA A 451 7.26 19.29 11.06
N ARG A 452 6.79 20.26 11.86
CA ARG A 452 5.58 20.10 12.68
C ARG A 452 4.33 20.43 11.89
N LEU A 453 3.39 19.48 11.76
CA LEU A 453 2.08 19.74 11.14
C LEU A 453 1.13 20.49 12.10
N PRO A 454 0.12 21.20 11.57
CA PRO A 454 -0.86 21.93 12.39
C PRO A 454 -1.72 21.02 13.28
N HIS A 455 -1.91 19.75 12.88
CA HIS A 455 -2.81 18.79 13.50
C HIS A 455 -2.19 17.39 13.63
N ALA A 456 -2.86 16.52 14.39
CA ALA A 456 -2.62 15.08 14.33
C ALA A 456 -3.31 14.53 13.06
N VAL A 457 -2.55 13.82 12.24
CA VAL A 457 -3.01 13.18 11.02
C VAL A 457 -3.35 11.72 11.31
N PRO A 458 -4.48 11.20 10.83
CA PRO A 458 -4.82 9.79 11.00
C PRO A 458 -3.87 8.90 10.19
N PHE A 459 -3.60 7.69 10.68
CA PHE A 459 -2.65 6.78 10.04
C PHE A 459 -3.05 6.49 8.59
N GLY A 460 -2.17 6.86 7.66
CA GLY A 460 -2.31 6.57 6.24
C GLY A 460 -1.64 5.26 5.80
N PHE A 461 -1.68 4.97 4.50
CA PHE A 461 -1.08 3.76 3.93
C PHE A 461 0.16 4.11 3.11
N HIS A 462 -0.02 4.48 1.84
CA HIS A 462 1.07 4.61 0.89
C HIS A 462 1.26 6.01 0.34
N GLY A 463 2.44 6.26 -0.21
CA GLY A 463 2.74 7.51 -0.88
C GLY A 463 3.86 7.39 -1.88
N ARG A 464 3.99 8.42 -2.70
CA ARG A 464 5.01 8.52 -3.73
C ARG A 464 5.68 9.88 -3.67
N TYR A 465 6.99 9.86 -3.86
CA TYR A 465 7.79 11.06 -4.06
C TYR A 465 7.93 11.32 -5.56
N PHE A 466 7.67 12.56 -5.97
CA PHE A 466 7.76 13.03 -7.33
C PHE A 466 8.86 14.10 -7.40
N PRO A 467 10.04 13.78 -7.96
CA PRO A 467 11.17 14.71 -8.00
C PRO A 467 10.94 15.88 -8.98
N ASP A 468 9.98 15.75 -9.90
CA ASP A 468 9.69 16.71 -10.96
C ASP A 468 8.50 17.65 -10.65
N LEU A 469 7.95 17.59 -9.43
CA LEU A 469 6.78 18.37 -8.98
C LEU A 469 7.09 19.49 -7.99
#